data_AF-A0A9P9WGC5-F1
#
_entry.id   AF-A0A9P9WGC5-F1
#
_cell.length_a   1.000
_cell.length_b   1.000
_cell.length_c   1.000
_cell.angle_alpha   90.00
_cell.angle_beta   90.00
_cell.angle_gamma   90.00
#
_symmetry.space_group_name_H-M   'P 1'
#
loop_
_entity.id
_entity.type
_entity.pdbx_description
1 polymer ?
#
loop_
_entity_poly.entity_id
_entity_poly.type
_entity_poly.pdbx_seq_one_letter_code
_entity_poly.pdbx_strand_id
1 'polypeptide(L)'
;MYDKSHEQDSKGRELGRNGSLTYQFGKAVSQISQDADRVDATFSDGYRRCFDVVVAAYGQSSRTRVLVSHQEASDTTYKSLEVDAAYYSIPRTEDFYAHEVVQVKMKQPYKGCVVLLGDAGYCPSPFTGMGTTGRLISAYVPAGELARHGSNVGTALQNYQALMPTPINKCQKMPGLIPGAFFPSSRLGLWTLHNAMWATSTVQQIARLPSPGPKSGRQLPEYPELKLASSS
;
A
#
# COMPACT_ATOMS: atom_id res chain seq x y z
N MET A 1 14.51 4.84 12.99
CA MET A 1 13.11 4.43 12.74
C MET A 1 12.37 4.16 14.04
N TYR A 2 12.98 3.38 14.95
CA TYR A 2 12.41 3.05 16.27
C TYR A 2 12.07 4.29 17.13
N ASP A 3 12.99 5.24 17.25
CA ASP A 3 12.77 6.45 18.09
C ASP A 3 11.68 7.37 17.53
N LYS A 4 11.59 7.47 16.19
CA LYS A 4 10.49 8.19 15.52
C LYS A 4 9.14 7.52 15.75
N SER A 5 9.11 6.19 15.89
CA SER A 5 7.89 5.45 16.23
C SER A 5 7.42 5.76 17.65
N HIS A 6 8.34 5.90 18.61
CA HIS A 6 8.04 6.32 19.99
C HIS A 6 7.60 7.79 20.07
N GLU A 7 8.16 8.68 19.24
CA GLU A 7 7.72 10.07 19.18
C GLU A 7 6.32 10.22 18.52
N GLN A 8 6.01 9.37 17.54
CA GLN A 8 4.66 9.29 16.98
C GLN A 8 3.67 8.65 17.95
N ASP A 9 4.11 7.70 18.79
CA ASP A 9 3.32 7.10 19.86
C ASP A 9 2.87 8.15 20.90
N SER A 10 3.80 8.99 21.37
CA SER A 10 3.46 10.05 22.33
C SER A 10 2.47 11.06 21.73
N LYS A 11 2.72 11.54 20.51
CA LYS A 11 1.80 12.44 19.78
C LYS A 11 0.44 11.79 19.49
N GLY A 12 0.43 10.50 19.16
CA GLY A 12 -0.79 9.74 18.91
C GLY A 12 -1.67 9.59 20.15
N ARG A 13 -1.05 9.37 21.33
CA ARG A 13 -1.76 9.35 22.62
C ARG A 13 -2.32 10.71 22.99
N GLU A 14 -1.60 11.80 22.70
CA GLU A 14 -2.08 13.17 22.92
C GLU A 14 -3.24 13.56 21.99
N LEU A 15 -3.21 13.11 20.73
CA LEU A 15 -4.27 13.33 19.74
C LEU A 15 -5.54 12.51 20.05
N GLY A 16 -5.40 11.40 20.78
CA GLY A 16 -6.50 10.58 21.29
C GLY A 16 -7.29 11.23 22.43
N ARG A 17 -7.71 12.49 22.29
CA ARG A 17 -8.63 13.15 23.23
C ARG A 17 -9.95 12.35 23.27
N ASN A 18 -10.31 11.86 24.46
CA ASN A 18 -11.50 11.06 24.81
C ASN A 18 -11.44 9.53 24.63
N GLY A 19 -10.26 8.90 24.54
CA GLY A 19 -10.16 7.43 24.58
C GLY A 19 -10.59 6.71 23.30
N SER A 20 -10.69 7.44 22.18
CA SER A 20 -11.09 6.91 20.87
C SER A 20 -9.96 6.20 20.10
N LEU A 21 -8.70 6.37 20.50
CA LEU A 21 -7.54 5.83 19.78
C LEU A 21 -6.48 5.29 20.75
N THR A 22 -6.02 4.06 20.53
CA THR A 22 -5.00 3.41 21.36
C THR A 22 -3.90 2.83 20.48
N TYR A 23 -2.65 3.24 20.74
CA TYR A 23 -1.47 2.70 20.07
C TYR A 23 -0.82 1.61 20.95
N GLN A 24 -0.53 0.45 20.36
CA GLN A 24 0.15 -0.64 21.05
C GLN A 24 1.32 -1.15 20.20
N PHE A 25 2.54 -0.87 20.66
CA PHE A 25 3.77 -1.30 20.01
C PHE A 25 4.29 -2.61 20.63
N GLY A 26 5.20 -3.30 19.92
CA GLY A 26 5.74 -4.58 20.37
C GLY A 26 4.76 -5.76 20.26
N LYS A 27 3.58 -5.54 19.68
CA LYS A 27 2.56 -6.56 19.45
C LYS A 27 2.46 -6.89 17.98
N ALA A 28 2.54 -8.17 17.66
CA ALA A 28 2.24 -8.69 16.32
C ALA A 28 0.99 -9.56 16.39
N VAL A 29 0.09 -9.45 15.42
CA VAL A 29 -1.05 -10.37 15.31
C VAL A 29 -0.53 -11.76 14.97
N SER A 30 -0.81 -12.73 15.84
CA SER A 30 -0.37 -14.13 15.70
C SER A 30 -1.50 -15.03 15.18
N GLN A 31 -2.75 -14.71 15.50
CA GLN A 31 -3.92 -15.47 15.08
C GLN A 31 -5.12 -14.55 14.87
N ILE A 32 -5.94 -14.87 13.87
CA ILE A 32 -7.22 -14.24 13.59
C ILE A 32 -8.27 -15.34 13.48
N SER A 33 -9.39 -15.15 14.18
CA SER A 33 -10.64 -15.88 13.99
C SER A 33 -11.75 -14.86 13.76
N GLN A 34 -12.76 -15.19 12.96
CA GLN A 34 -13.85 -14.26 12.66
C GLN A 34 -15.15 -14.98 12.40
N ASP A 35 -16.25 -14.31 12.70
CA ASP A 35 -17.60 -14.68 12.32
C ASP A 35 -18.18 -13.67 11.30
N ALA A 36 -19.50 -13.58 11.18
CA ALA A 36 -20.16 -12.68 10.23
C ALA A 36 -20.00 -11.20 10.60
N ASP A 37 -19.84 -10.89 11.89
CA ASP A 37 -19.97 -9.54 12.44
C ASP A 37 -18.73 -9.09 13.24
N ARG A 38 -17.89 -10.01 13.68
CA ARG A 38 -16.76 -9.74 14.58
C ARG A 38 -15.49 -10.52 14.23
N VAL A 39 -14.36 -9.99 14.69
CA VAL A 39 -13.03 -10.59 14.56
C VAL A 39 -12.35 -10.66 15.91
N ASP A 40 -11.92 -11.86 16.29
CA ASP A 40 -11.02 -12.10 17.41
C ASP A 40 -9.57 -12.12 16.95
N ALA A 41 -8.77 -11.19 17.46
CA ALA A 41 -7.34 -11.12 17.21
C ALA A 41 -6.56 -11.56 18.47
N THR A 42 -5.63 -12.49 18.27
CA THR A 42 -4.61 -12.83 19.27
C THR A 42 -3.29 -12.19 18.88
N PHE A 43 -2.61 -11.61 19.86
CA PHE A 43 -1.31 -10.96 19.70
C PHE A 43 -0.17 -11.84 20.23
N SER A 44 1.06 -11.50 19.86
CA SER A 44 2.28 -12.23 20.18
C SER A 44 2.58 -12.36 21.68
N ASP A 45 2.03 -11.47 22.50
CA ASP A 45 2.12 -11.49 23.97
C ASP A 45 0.99 -12.30 24.64
N GLY A 46 0.17 -12.99 23.84
CA GLY A 46 -0.99 -13.76 24.30
C GLY A 46 -2.24 -12.91 24.57
N TYR A 47 -2.16 -11.59 24.44
CA TYR A 47 -3.34 -10.73 24.57
C TYR A 47 -4.36 -11.08 23.49
N ARG A 48 -5.64 -11.10 23.86
CA ARG A 48 -6.76 -11.38 22.96
C ARG A 48 -7.77 -10.26 23.04
N ARG A 49 -8.30 -9.85 21.89
CA ARG A 49 -9.37 -8.85 21.84
C ARG A 49 -10.25 -9.07 20.62
N CYS A 50 -11.54 -8.83 20.82
CA CYS A 50 -12.55 -8.83 19.79
C CYS A 50 -12.73 -7.40 19.24
N PHE A 51 -12.86 -7.29 17.92
CA PHE A 51 -13.06 -6.05 17.18
C PHE A 51 -14.19 -6.23 16.16
N ASP A 52 -14.90 -5.15 15.83
CA ASP A 52 -15.91 -5.19 14.78
C ASP A 52 -15.26 -5.21 13.38
N VAL A 53 -14.05 -4.66 13.24
CA VAL A 53 -13.27 -4.68 12.01
C VAL A 53 -11.78 -4.73 12.30
N VAL A 54 -11.02 -5.49 11.50
CA VAL A 54 -9.55 -5.46 11.50
C VAL A 54 -9.05 -4.93 10.17
N VAL A 55 -8.22 -3.89 10.26
CA VAL A 55 -7.60 -3.26 9.09
C VAL A 55 -6.11 -3.60 9.08
N ALA A 56 -5.69 -4.47 8.17
CA ALA A 56 -4.30 -4.85 8.02
C ALA A 56 -3.61 -3.93 7.00
N ALA A 57 -2.80 -3.00 7.49
CA ALA A 57 -2.01 -2.08 6.67
C ALA A 57 -0.51 -2.44 6.63
N TYR A 58 -0.18 -3.72 6.83
CA TYR A 58 1.19 -4.22 6.78
C TYR A 58 1.70 -4.27 5.34
N GLY A 59 2.99 -4.02 5.13
CA GLY A 59 3.57 -3.96 3.80
C GLY A 59 3.51 -5.27 3.00
N GLN A 60 4.35 -5.36 1.97
CA GLN A 60 4.42 -6.52 1.07
C GLN A 60 4.62 -7.86 1.80
N SER A 61 5.22 -7.87 3.00
CA SER A 61 5.44 -9.06 3.84
C SER A 61 4.33 -9.36 4.86
N SER A 62 3.14 -8.75 4.72
CA SER A 62 2.01 -8.92 5.65
C SER A 62 1.72 -10.39 6.00
N ARG A 63 2.03 -10.80 7.24
CA ARG A 63 1.65 -12.11 7.78
C ARG A 63 0.13 -12.21 7.98
N THR A 64 -0.51 -11.08 8.29
CA THR A 64 -1.96 -10.99 8.43
C THR A 64 -2.70 -11.32 7.14
N ARG A 65 -2.12 -11.02 5.97
CA ARG A 65 -2.69 -11.45 4.68
C ARG A 65 -2.84 -12.97 4.63
N VAL A 66 -1.79 -13.71 4.99
CA VAL A 66 -1.78 -15.18 5.00
C VAL A 66 -2.83 -15.74 5.98
N LEU A 67 -2.93 -15.13 7.17
CA LEU A 67 -3.91 -15.52 8.19
C LEU A 67 -5.37 -15.35 7.73
N VAL A 68 -5.63 -14.34 6.88
CA VAL A 68 -6.99 -13.99 6.44
C VAL A 68 -7.39 -14.75 5.18
N SER A 69 -6.51 -14.81 4.17
CA SER A 69 -6.89 -15.32 2.86
C SER A 69 -6.93 -16.86 2.79
N HIS A 70 -6.17 -17.59 3.61
CA HIS A 70 -5.79 -19.01 3.40
C HIS A 70 -5.26 -19.33 1.98
N GLN A 71 -5.11 -18.33 1.13
CA GLN A 71 -4.30 -18.40 -0.07
C GLN A 71 -2.87 -18.25 0.42
N GLU A 72 -2.19 -19.40 0.51
CA GLU A 72 -0.74 -19.41 0.43
C GLU A 72 -0.32 -18.53 -0.74
N ALA A 73 0.86 -17.93 -0.61
CA ALA A 73 1.51 -17.11 -1.60
C ALA A 73 1.57 -17.82 -2.96
N SER A 74 0.50 -17.75 -3.75
CA SER A 74 0.45 -18.27 -5.11
C SER A 74 1.15 -17.27 -6.03
N ASP A 75 1.72 -17.75 -7.13
CA ASP A 75 2.34 -16.92 -8.18
C ASP A 75 1.37 -15.86 -8.77
N THR A 76 0.06 -16.06 -8.58
CA THR A 76 -0.96 -15.07 -8.94
C THR A 76 -1.08 -13.93 -7.95
N THR A 77 -0.76 -14.16 -6.68
CA THR A 77 -0.70 -13.15 -5.61
C THR A 77 0.63 -12.43 -5.64
N TYR A 78 1.73 -13.14 -5.85
CA TYR A 78 3.07 -12.58 -5.95
C TYR A 78 3.58 -12.74 -7.37
N LYS A 79 3.46 -11.67 -8.15
CA LYS A 79 4.05 -11.64 -9.48
C LYS A 79 5.48 -11.09 -9.35
N SER A 80 6.47 -11.97 -9.47
CA SER A 80 7.85 -11.54 -9.65
C SER A 80 7.95 -10.72 -10.94
N LEU A 81 8.76 -9.67 -10.91
CA LEU A 81 8.98 -8.82 -12.07
C LEU A 81 10.05 -9.41 -13.03
N GLU A 82 10.68 -10.54 -12.65
CA GLU A 82 11.78 -11.16 -13.39
C GLU A 82 12.91 -10.16 -13.69
N VAL A 83 13.16 -9.25 -12.74
CA VAL A 83 14.25 -8.27 -12.81
C VAL A 83 15.24 -8.60 -11.69
N ASP A 84 16.33 -9.25 -12.07
CA ASP A 84 17.51 -9.38 -11.22
C ASP A 84 18.50 -8.27 -11.59
N ALA A 85 18.63 -7.26 -10.72
CA ALA A 85 19.58 -6.18 -10.91
C ALA A 85 20.22 -5.79 -9.56
N ALA A 86 21.55 -5.84 -9.49
CA ALA A 86 22.31 -5.26 -8.38
C ALA A 86 23.70 -4.83 -8.87
N TYR A 87 24.04 -3.53 -8.74
CA TYR A 87 25.41 -3.05 -8.83
C TYR A 87 25.59 -1.76 -8.03
N TYR A 88 26.24 -1.85 -6.86
CA TYR A 88 26.66 -0.70 -6.06
C TYR A 88 27.93 -1.02 -5.25
N SER A 89 28.78 -0.02 -5.04
CA SER A 89 29.76 0.01 -3.94
C SER A 89 29.16 0.87 -2.82
N ILE A 90 28.87 0.27 -1.68
CA ILE A 90 28.30 0.91 -0.49
C ILE A 90 29.34 0.82 0.65
N PRO A 91 29.49 1.87 1.49
CA PRO A 91 30.33 1.81 2.68
C PRO A 91 29.93 0.61 3.54
N ARG A 92 30.89 -0.07 4.17
CA ARG A 92 30.61 -1.21 5.04
C ARG A 92 29.70 -0.76 6.19
N THR A 93 28.46 -1.22 6.16
CA THR A 93 27.45 -1.08 7.21
C THR A 93 27.24 -2.46 7.82
N GLU A 94 27.01 -2.54 9.13
CA GLU A 94 26.69 -3.80 9.80
C GLU A 94 25.27 -4.28 9.47
N ASP A 95 24.39 -3.34 9.07
CA ASP A 95 22.99 -3.62 8.72
C ASP A 95 22.77 -3.48 7.21
N PHE A 96 22.77 -4.61 6.50
CA PHE A 96 22.38 -4.69 5.09
C PHE A 96 20.98 -5.31 4.98
N TYR A 97 20.06 -4.62 4.29
CA TYR A 97 18.72 -5.11 4.02
C TYR A 97 18.49 -5.19 2.50
N ALA A 98 18.19 -6.39 2.02
CA ALA A 98 17.76 -6.65 0.66
C ALA A 98 16.41 -7.38 0.67
N HIS A 99 15.58 -7.05 -0.32
CA HIS A 99 14.24 -7.61 -0.48
C HIS A 99 13.94 -7.73 -1.97
N GLU A 100 13.36 -8.87 -2.37
CA GLU A 100 12.92 -9.11 -3.74
C GLU A 100 11.80 -8.15 -4.14
N VAL A 101 11.91 -7.52 -5.31
CA VAL A 101 10.84 -6.67 -5.83
C VAL A 101 9.70 -7.53 -6.36
N VAL A 102 8.63 -7.63 -5.56
CA VAL A 102 7.42 -8.39 -5.92
C VAL A 102 6.22 -7.47 -6.13
N GLN A 103 5.32 -7.86 -7.04
CA GLN A 103 4.03 -7.21 -7.22
C GLN A 103 2.93 -8.04 -6.54
N VAL A 104 2.23 -7.46 -5.56
CA VAL A 104 1.13 -8.11 -4.84
C VAL A 104 -0.21 -7.84 -5.52
N LYS A 105 -0.93 -8.89 -5.95
CA LYS A 105 -2.21 -8.80 -6.66
C LYS A 105 -3.27 -9.71 -6.04
N MET A 106 -4.11 -9.14 -5.18
CA MET A 106 -5.24 -9.88 -4.60
C MET A 106 -6.53 -9.69 -5.40
N LYS A 107 -7.23 -10.80 -5.67
CA LYS A 107 -8.57 -10.78 -6.29
C LYS A 107 -9.63 -10.20 -5.36
N GLN A 108 -9.48 -10.43 -4.05
CA GLN A 108 -10.40 -9.96 -3.02
C GLN A 108 -9.58 -9.38 -1.85
N PRO A 109 -9.70 -8.08 -1.54
CA PRO A 109 -8.89 -7.42 -0.51
C PRO A 109 -9.45 -7.52 0.91
N TYR A 110 -10.55 -8.24 1.10
CA TYR A 110 -11.14 -8.46 2.42
C TYR A 110 -11.73 -9.86 2.49
N LYS A 111 -11.94 -10.34 3.72
CA LYS A 111 -12.71 -11.55 4.02
C LYS A 111 -13.37 -11.36 5.37
N GLY A 112 -14.69 -11.52 5.42
CA GLY A 112 -15.47 -11.22 6.63
C GLY A 112 -15.21 -9.78 7.06
N CYS A 113 -14.86 -9.58 8.33
CA CYS A 113 -14.59 -8.27 8.90
C CYS A 113 -13.09 -7.89 8.89
N VAL A 114 -12.26 -8.59 8.10
CA VAL A 114 -10.84 -8.24 7.93
C VAL A 114 -10.56 -7.71 6.54
N VAL A 115 -9.95 -6.51 6.46
CA VAL A 115 -9.60 -5.83 5.21
C VAL A 115 -8.10 -5.53 5.11
N LEU A 116 -7.54 -5.63 3.91
CA LEU A 116 -6.13 -5.44 3.60
C LEU A 116 -5.92 -4.13 2.84
N LEU A 117 -5.04 -3.25 3.35
CA LEU A 117 -4.80 -1.93 2.76
C LEU A 117 -3.37 -1.78 2.23
N GLY A 118 -3.19 -0.88 1.27
CA GLY A 118 -1.89 -0.57 0.69
C GLY A 118 -1.20 -1.81 0.12
N ASP A 119 0.10 -1.92 0.38
CA ASP A 119 0.92 -3.04 -0.08
C ASP A 119 0.51 -4.39 0.53
N ALA A 120 -0.35 -4.41 1.55
CA ALA A 120 -0.95 -5.64 2.09
C ALA A 120 -1.82 -6.32 1.03
N GLY A 121 -2.62 -5.57 0.27
CA GLY A 121 -3.51 -6.11 -0.76
C GLY A 121 -3.04 -5.81 -2.18
N TYR A 122 -2.32 -4.69 -2.34
CA TYR A 122 -2.12 -4.02 -3.62
C TYR A 122 -0.78 -3.31 -3.67
N CYS A 123 0.30 -4.07 -3.80
CA CYS A 123 1.60 -3.47 -4.03
C CYS A 123 1.75 -3.14 -5.52
N PRO A 124 1.88 -1.85 -5.92
CA PRO A 124 2.27 -1.50 -7.27
C PRO A 124 3.75 -1.82 -7.51
N SER A 125 4.13 -1.94 -8.78
CA SER A 125 5.56 -2.05 -9.13
C SER A 125 6.26 -0.73 -8.75
N PRO A 126 7.50 -0.75 -8.21
CA PRO A 126 8.22 0.46 -7.84
C PRO A 126 8.39 1.43 -9.02
N PHE A 127 8.35 0.92 -10.25
CA PHE A 127 8.49 1.70 -11.48
C PHE A 127 7.29 2.61 -11.80
N THR A 128 6.13 2.44 -11.14
CA THR A 128 4.97 3.28 -11.43
C THR A 128 4.92 4.56 -10.59
N GLY A 129 5.72 4.67 -9.52
CA GLY A 129 5.70 5.82 -8.61
C GLY A 129 4.39 5.98 -7.82
N MET A 130 3.45 5.03 -7.93
CA MET A 130 2.09 5.14 -7.39
C MET A 130 1.89 4.46 -6.02
N GLY A 131 2.96 4.02 -5.35
CA GLY A 131 2.89 3.33 -4.05
C GLY A 131 2.16 4.16 -2.98
N THR A 132 2.59 5.40 -2.77
CA THR A 132 2.01 6.29 -1.76
C THR A 132 0.56 6.65 -2.08
N THR A 133 0.28 6.99 -3.35
CA THR A 133 -1.08 7.33 -3.80
C THR A 133 -2.03 6.15 -3.61
N GLY A 134 -1.60 4.93 -3.96
CA GLY A 134 -2.38 3.71 -3.75
C GLY A 134 -2.69 3.46 -2.27
N ARG A 135 -1.71 3.66 -1.39
CA ARG A 135 -1.90 3.53 0.07
C ARG A 135 -2.93 4.53 0.60
N LEU A 136 -2.84 5.80 0.21
CA LEU A 136 -3.78 6.84 0.64
C LEU A 136 -5.20 6.57 0.16
N ILE A 137 -5.37 6.21 -1.12
CA ILE A 137 -6.69 5.83 -1.66
C ILE A 137 -7.24 4.62 -0.90
N SER A 138 -6.40 3.62 -0.65
CA SER A 138 -6.80 2.41 0.06
C SER A 138 -7.18 2.65 1.52
N ALA A 139 -6.68 3.71 2.16
CA ALA A 139 -7.10 4.11 3.51
C ALA A 139 -8.38 4.96 3.49
N TYR A 140 -8.48 5.87 2.52
CA TYR A 140 -9.58 6.82 2.41
C TYR A 140 -10.94 6.15 2.14
N VAL A 141 -10.99 5.27 1.14
CA VAL A 141 -12.25 4.62 0.72
C VAL A 141 -12.90 3.80 1.84
N PRO A 142 -12.23 2.82 2.48
CA PRO A 142 -12.87 2.02 3.52
C PRO A 142 -13.19 2.84 4.77
N ALA A 143 -12.39 3.87 5.11
CA ALA A 143 -12.73 4.77 6.21
C ALA A 143 -14.06 5.49 5.93
N GLY A 144 -14.25 5.97 4.69
CA GLY A 144 -15.47 6.64 4.27
C GLY A 144 -16.69 5.71 4.22
N GLU A 145 -16.51 4.52 3.66
CA GLU A 145 -17.58 3.50 3.63
C GLU A 145 -17.97 3.05 5.05
N LEU A 146 -17.01 2.86 5.96
CA LEU A 146 -17.30 2.53 7.35
C LEU A 146 -18.02 3.68 8.06
N ALA A 147 -17.61 4.93 7.82
CA ALA A 147 -18.28 6.09 8.41
C ALA A 147 -19.73 6.24 7.91
N ARG A 148 -20.00 5.91 6.64
CA ARG A 148 -21.32 5.99 6.03
C ARG A 148 -22.26 4.86 6.46
N HIS A 149 -21.72 3.64 6.60
CA HIS A 149 -22.52 2.44 6.86
C HIS A 149 -22.52 2.01 8.34
N GLY A 150 -21.74 2.68 9.19
CA GLY A 150 -21.74 2.49 10.64
C GLY A 150 -21.44 1.05 11.03
N SER A 151 -22.41 0.39 11.67
CA SER A 151 -22.29 -1.00 12.13
C SER A 151 -22.34 -2.04 11.01
N ASN A 152 -22.73 -1.67 9.79
CA ASN A 152 -22.80 -2.60 8.66
C ASN A 152 -21.44 -2.69 7.94
N VAL A 153 -20.47 -3.34 8.62
CA VAL A 153 -19.11 -3.54 8.13
C VAL A 153 -19.08 -4.31 6.81
N GLY A 154 -19.94 -5.33 6.66
CA GLY A 154 -20.02 -6.15 5.44
C GLY A 154 -20.33 -5.31 4.20
N THR A 155 -21.31 -4.41 4.28
CA THR A 155 -21.67 -3.52 3.15
C THR A 155 -20.54 -2.54 2.84
N ALA A 156 -19.91 -1.97 3.87
CA ALA A 156 -18.78 -1.06 3.68
C ALA A 156 -17.61 -1.73 2.94
N LEU A 157 -17.26 -2.97 3.31
CA LEU A 157 -16.16 -3.70 2.68
C LEU A 157 -16.51 -4.17 1.26
N GLN A 158 -17.77 -4.51 0.99
CA GLN A 158 -18.25 -4.81 -0.37
C GLN A 158 -18.12 -3.59 -1.28
N ASN A 159 -18.55 -2.41 -0.82
CA ASN A 159 -18.41 -1.16 -1.57
C ASN A 159 -16.94 -0.81 -1.82
N TYR A 160 -16.08 -0.99 -0.82
CA TYR A 160 -14.64 -0.86 -0.96
C TYR A 160 -14.08 -1.75 -2.08
N GLN A 161 -14.41 -3.05 -2.09
CA GLN A 161 -13.99 -3.96 -3.15
C GLN A 161 -14.53 -3.57 -4.53
N ALA A 162 -15.71 -2.97 -4.64
CA ALA A 162 -16.23 -2.50 -5.91
C ALA A 162 -15.47 -1.28 -6.46
N LEU A 163 -14.97 -0.41 -5.58
CA LEU A 163 -14.29 0.84 -5.94
C LEU A 163 -12.80 0.65 -6.24
N MET A 164 -12.13 -0.29 -5.57
CA MET A 164 -10.68 -0.47 -5.60
C MET A 164 -10.07 -1.02 -6.91
N PRO A 165 -10.69 -1.94 -7.67
CA PRO A 165 -10.08 -2.56 -8.84
C PRO A 165 -9.63 -1.57 -9.92
N THR A 166 -10.36 -0.47 -10.12
CA THR A 166 -10.04 0.53 -11.15
C THR A 166 -8.75 1.32 -10.85
N PRO A 167 -8.63 2.01 -9.69
CA PRO A 167 -7.40 2.72 -9.34
C PRO A 167 -6.20 1.78 -9.20
N ILE A 168 -6.39 0.58 -8.64
CA ILE A 168 -5.29 -0.37 -8.45
C ILE A 168 -4.82 -0.96 -9.77
N ASN A 169 -5.73 -1.41 -10.65
CA ASN A 169 -5.32 -1.96 -11.94
C ASN A 169 -4.58 -0.91 -12.78
N LYS A 170 -4.94 0.36 -12.68
CA LYS A 170 -4.15 1.46 -13.29
C LYS A 170 -2.76 1.57 -12.68
N CYS A 171 -2.64 1.54 -11.35
CA CYS A 171 -1.35 1.62 -10.64
C CYS A 171 -0.44 0.40 -10.87
N GLN A 172 -1.03 -0.74 -11.22
CA GLN A 172 -0.32 -2.02 -11.42
C GLN A 172 -0.06 -2.37 -12.89
N LYS A 173 -0.68 -1.66 -13.84
CA LYS A 173 -0.37 -1.79 -15.26
C LYS A 173 1.02 -1.21 -15.50
N MET A 174 1.98 -2.09 -15.76
CA MET A 174 3.28 -1.68 -16.27
C MET A 174 3.11 -1.22 -17.72
N PRO A 175 3.78 -0.12 -18.13
CA PRO A 175 3.98 0.14 -19.55
C PRO A 175 4.64 -1.10 -20.17
N GLY A 176 4.20 -1.53 -21.35
CA GLY A 176 4.75 -2.70 -22.05
C GLY A 176 6.18 -2.53 -22.57
N LEU A 177 6.99 -1.65 -21.96
CA LEU A 177 8.41 -1.58 -22.25
C LEU A 177 9.11 -2.72 -21.50
N ILE A 178 9.73 -3.60 -22.28
CA ILE A 178 10.54 -4.73 -21.84
C ILE A 178 11.57 -4.23 -20.80
N PRO A 179 11.77 -4.93 -19.65
CA PRO A 179 12.77 -4.54 -18.64
C PRO A 179 14.15 -4.22 -19.21
N GLY A 180 14.58 -4.95 -20.25
CA GLY A 180 15.86 -4.73 -20.95
C GLY A 180 15.99 -3.39 -21.70
N ALA A 181 14.88 -2.68 -21.99
CA ALA A 181 14.93 -1.35 -22.62
C ALA A 181 15.24 -0.22 -21.61
N PHE A 182 14.86 -0.38 -20.34
CA PHE A 182 15.21 0.55 -19.26
C PHE A 182 16.58 0.25 -18.65
N PHE A 183 17.02 -1.01 -18.73
CA PHE A 183 18.32 -1.46 -18.23
C PHE A 183 19.19 -2.05 -19.35
N PRO A 184 19.58 -1.25 -20.37
CA PRO A 184 20.50 -1.74 -21.38
C PRO A 184 21.87 -2.03 -20.75
N SER A 185 22.34 -3.26 -20.86
CA SER A 185 23.70 -3.65 -20.42
C SER A 185 24.78 -3.34 -21.46
N SER A 186 24.40 -2.92 -22.66
CA SER A 186 25.32 -2.57 -23.73
C SER A 186 25.72 -1.09 -23.67
N ARG A 187 26.99 -0.80 -23.96
CA ARG A 187 27.52 0.59 -24.00
C ARG A 187 26.74 1.47 -24.99
N LEU A 188 26.35 0.90 -26.13
CA LEU A 188 25.54 1.61 -27.13
C LEU A 188 24.11 1.87 -26.63
N GLY A 189 23.53 0.92 -25.89
CA GLY A 189 22.19 1.09 -25.30
C GLY A 189 22.18 2.15 -24.21
N LEU A 190 23.16 2.15 -23.30
CA LEU A 190 23.34 3.20 -22.29
C LEU A 190 23.55 4.57 -22.91
N TRP A 191 24.40 4.67 -23.94
CA TRP A 191 24.62 5.92 -24.67
C TRP A 191 23.34 6.41 -25.33
N THR A 192 22.60 5.55 -26.02
CA THR A 192 21.33 5.91 -26.69
C THR A 192 20.30 6.40 -25.69
N LEU A 193 20.13 5.67 -24.58
CA LEU A 193 19.19 6.04 -23.51
C LEU A 193 19.58 7.39 -22.89
N HIS A 194 20.86 7.61 -22.59
CA HIS A 194 21.35 8.86 -22.01
C HIS A 194 21.14 10.06 -22.94
N ASN A 195 21.44 9.90 -24.24
CA ASN A 195 21.23 10.96 -25.23
C ASN A 195 19.73 11.26 -25.45
N ALA A 196 18.87 10.23 -25.46
CA ALA A 196 17.43 10.42 -25.56
C ALA A 196 16.85 11.14 -24.33
N MET A 197 17.31 10.79 -23.12
CA MET A 197 16.92 11.49 -21.89
C MET A 197 17.41 12.95 -21.89
N TRP A 198 18.65 13.18 -22.32
CA TRP A 198 19.21 14.54 -22.43
C TRP A 198 18.42 15.38 -23.45
N ALA A 199 18.14 14.83 -24.64
CA ALA A 199 17.39 15.53 -25.68
C ALA A 199 15.96 15.85 -25.23
N THR A 200 15.27 14.89 -24.61
CA THR A 200 13.89 15.11 -24.11
C THR A 200 13.84 16.13 -22.98
N SER A 201 14.79 16.09 -22.03
CA SER A 201 14.90 17.10 -20.96
C SER A 201 15.22 18.49 -21.52
N THR A 202 16.15 18.57 -22.47
CA THR A 202 16.56 19.84 -23.10
C THR A 202 15.42 20.43 -23.92
N VAL A 203 14.71 19.62 -24.70
CA VAL A 203 13.52 20.06 -25.45
C VAL A 203 12.40 20.52 -24.51
N GLN A 204 12.15 19.83 -23.40
CA GLN A 204 11.16 20.27 -22.40
C GLN A 204 11.54 21.62 -21.76
N GLN A 205 12.82 21.82 -21.41
CA GLN A 205 13.30 23.08 -20.83
C GLN A 205 13.25 24.24 -21.82
N ILE A 206 13.66 24.01 -23.07
CA ILE A 206 13.67 25.02 -24.13
C ILE A 206 12.24 25.38 -24.55
N ALA A 207 11.36 24.39 -24.73
CA ALA A 207 9.99 24.60 -25.19
C ALA A 207 9.02 24.99 -24.07
N ARG A 208 9.47 25.08 -22.81
CA ARG A 208 8.65 25.30 -21.60
C ARG A 208 7.41 24.39 -21.56
N LEU A 209 7.54 23.17 -22.09
CA LEU A 209 6.43 22.24 -22.15
C LEU A 209 6.10 21.77 -20.74
N PRO A 210 4.82 21.79 -20.34
CA PRO A 210 4.43 21.24 -19.05
C PRO A 210 4.81 19.77 -19.00
N SER A 211 5.36 19.32 -17.87
CA SER A 211 5.55 17.90 -17.64
C SER A 211 4.22 17.17 -17.80
N PRO A 212 4.18 15.99 -18.43
CA PRO A 212 2.95 15.21 -18.53
C PRO A 212 2.39 14.99 -17.13
N GLY A 213 1.26 15.65 -16.85
CA GLY A 213 0.58 15.56 -15.57
C GLY A 213 0.03 14.14 -15.33
N PRO A 214 -0.29 13.79 -14.08
CA PRO A 214 -0.90 12.50 -13.78
C PRO A 214 -2.17 12.33 -14.60
N LYS A 215 -2.28 11.21 -15.33
CA LYS A 215 -3.47 10.88 -16.13
C LYS A 215 -4.70 10.89 -15.22
N SER A 216 -5.77 11.61 -15.61
CA SER A 216 -6.95 11.75 -14.77
C SER A 216 -7.51 10.38 -14.34
N GLY A 217 -7.50 10.16 -13.04
CA GLY A 217 -8.16 9.03 -12.40
C GLY A 217 -9.66 9.27 -12.30
N ARG A 218 -10.43 8.21 -12.09
CA ARG A 218 -11.82 8.35 -11.65
C ARG A 218 -11.81 9.21 -10.37
N GLN A 219 -12.65 10.23 -10.30
CA GLN A 219 -12.80 11.04 -9.10
C GLN A 219 -13.25 10.12 -7.96
N LEU A 220 -12.56 10.20 -6.82
CA LEU A 220 -12.91 9.41 -5.64
C LEU A 220 -14.29 9.86 -5.12
N PRO A 221 -15.06 8.96 -4.49
CA PRO A 221 -16.29 9.37 -3.81
C PRO A 221 -15.96 10.39 -2.74
N GLU A 222 -16.83 11.40 -2.58
CA GLU A 222 -16.72 12.26 -1.42
C GLU A 222 -17.37 11.59 -0.21
N TYR A 223 -16.71 11.71 0.94
CA TYR A 223 -17.23 11.28 2.23
C TYR A 223 -17.35 12.50 3.15
N PRO A 224 -18.50 13.20 3.15
CA PRO A 224 -18.79 14.26 4.10
C PRO A 224 -18.62 13.82 5.56
N GLU A 225 -18.83 12.53 5.84
CA GLU A 225 -18.73 11.88 7.14
C GLU A 225 -17.29 11.88 7.69
N LEU A 226 -16.28 12.03 6.82
CA LEU A 226 -14.87 12.14 7.20
C LEU A 226 -14.43 13.60 7.44
N LYS A 227 -15.30 14.59 7.23
CA LYS A 227 -15.00 15.99 7.57
C LYS A 227 -15.01 16.12 9.08
N LEU A 228 -13.84 16.03 9.69
CA LEU A 228 -13.64 16.44 11.08
C LEU A 228 -14.09 17.89 11.18
N ALA A 229 -15.06 18.17 12.05
CA ALA A 229 -15.50 19.54 12.33
C ALA A 229 -14.24 20.36 12.62
N SER A 230 -14.00 21.42 11.84
CA SER A 230 -12.91 22.35 12.11
C SER A 230 -13.11 22.87 13.53
N SER A 231 -12.20 22.50 14.43
CA SER A 231 -12.20 23.01 15.79
C SER A 231 -12.11 24.53 15.74
N SER A 232 -13.20 25.20 16.11
CA SER A 232 -13.22 26.60 16.52
C SER A 232 -12.48 26.80 17.83
#